data_AF-A0A7J5DM30-F1
#
_entry.id   AF-A0A7J5DM30-F1
#
_cell.length_a   1.000
_cell.length_b   1.000
_cell.length_c   1.000
_cell.angle_alpha   90.00
_cell.angle_beta   90.00
_cell.angle_gamma   90.00
#
_symmetry.space_group_name_H-M   'P 1'
#
loop_
_entity.id
_entity.type
_entity.pdbx_description
1 polymer ?
#
loop_
_entity_poly.entity_id
_entity_poly.type
_entity_poly.pdbx_seq_one_letter_code
_entity_poly.pdbx_strand_id
1 'polypeptide(L)'
;MPAEVVYEGQGAVLSGHGQVTAQHVLGREWLDDTVSWYRLLTPISAPVPVRYDRVEVVAAAGEHAATVNRVWQVLDPSEASTVEIVRVTRLDEVTPP
;
A
#
# COMPACT_ATOMS: atom_id res chain seq x y z
N MET A 1 -22.31 5.52 -6.71
CA MET A 1 -21.70 6.00 -7.97
C MET A 1 -20.57 5.03 -8.32
N PRO A 2 -20.35 4.71 -9.61
CA PRO A 2 -19.19 3.91 -9.99
C PRO A 2 -17.90 4.64 -9.58
N ALA A 3 -16.88 3.90 -9.16
CA ALA A 3 -15.57 4.46 -8.84
C ALA A 3 -14.92 5.00 -10.12
N GLU A 4 -14.32 6.19 -10.05
CA GLU A 4 -13.52 6.75 -11.13
C GLU A 4 -12.10 6.21 -11.03
N VAL A 5 -11.55 5.70 -12.15
CA VAL A 5 -10.16 5.23 -12.20
C VAL A 5 -9.25 6.43 -12.41
N VAL A 6 -8.53 6.82 -11.36
CA VAL A 6 -7.57 7.92 -11.38
C VAL A 6 -6.23 7.50 -11.99
N TYR A 7 -5.85 6.23 -11.82
CA TYR A 7 -4.62 5.65 -12.37
C TYR A 7 -4.73 4.13 -12.45
N GLU A 8 -4.31 3.57 -13.58
CA GLU A 8 -4.05 2.15 -13.76
C GLU A 8 -2.66 2.00 -14.39
N GLY A 9 -1.78 1.22 -13.76
CA GLY A 9 -0.42 1.08 -14.25
C GLY A 9 0.53 0.42 -13.25
N GLN A 10 1.83 0.64 -13.45
CA GLN A 10 2.87 0.07 -12.60
C GLN A 10 2.75 0.57 -11.16
N GLY A 11 2.88 -0.37 -10.23
CA GLY A 11 2.92 -0.12 -8.80
C GLY A 11 3.22 -1.40 -8.05
N ALA A 12 3.51 -1.27 -6.75
CA ALA A 12 3.69 -2.40 -5.85
C ALA A 12 3.10 -2.07 -4.48
N VAL A 13 2.51 -3.07 -3.82
CA VAL A 13 2.11 -2.98 -2.42
C VAL A 13 3.13 -3.73 -1.58
N LEU A 14 3.83 -3.01 -0.72
CA LEU A 14 4.74 -3.56 0.28
C LEU A 14 3.95 -3.78 1.57
N SER A 15 3.99 -5.01 2.07
CA SER A 15 3.48 -5.33 3.40
C SER A 15 4.54 -5.02 4.47
N GLY A 16 4.08 -4.51 5.61
CA GLY A 16 4.88 -4.28 6.80
C GLY A 16 5.21 -5.56 7.57
N HIS A 17 4.91 -6.75 7.04
CA HIS A 17 5.04 -8.04 7.75
C HIS A 17 6.46 -8.31 8.28
N GLY A 18 7.50 -7.76 7.66
CA GLY A 18 8.87 -7.84 8.21
C GLY A 18 9.00 -7.25 9.62
N GLN A 19 8.15 -6.28 9.99
CA GLN A 19 8.13 -5.70 11.32
C GLN A 19 7.39 -6.58 12.35
N VAL A 20 6.39 -7.36 11.92
CA VAL A 20 5.71 -8.37 12.78
C VAL A 20 6.69 -9.47 13.15
N THR A 21 7.50 -9.93 12.18
CA THR A 21 8.59 -10.88 12.46
C THR A 21 9.60 -10.31 13.47
N ALA A 22 9.95 -9.02 13.34
CA ALA A 22 10.85 -8.36 14.28
C ALA A 22 10.27 -8.26 15.71
N GLN A 23 8.98 -7.94 15.86
CA GLN A 23 8.31 -7.96 17.17
C GLN A 23 8.36 -9.33 17.83
N HIS A 24 8.09 -10.39 17.06
CA HIS A 24 8.12 -11.77 17.55
C HIS A 24 9.53 -12.17 18.03
N VAL A 25 10.57 -11.76 17.31
CA VAL A 25 11.97 -12.02 17.68
C VAL A 25 12.42 -11.21 18.89
N LEU A 26 11.99 -9.95 18.99
CA LEU A 26 12.46 -9.02 20.03
C LEU A 26 11.61 -9.07 21.31
N GLY A 27 10.47 -9.76 21.31
CA GLY A 27 9.60 -9.94 22.48
C GLY A 27 9.03 -8.63 23.03
N ARG A 28 8.96 -7.59 22.18
CA ARG A 28 8.48 -6.26 22.55
C ARG A 28 7.47 -5.79 21.50
N GLU A 29 6.36 -5.27 21.98
CA GLU A 29 5.40 -4.55 21.16
C GLU A 29 6.07 -3.25 20.69
N TRP A 30 6.47 -3.22 19.42
CA TRP A 30 7.27 -2.13 18.87
C TRP A 30 6.39 -1.08 18.17
N LEU A 31 5.16 -1.43 17.79
CA LEU A 31 4.33 -0.58 16.96
C LEU A 31 2.96 -0.41 17.58
N ASP A 32 2.54 0.84 17.66
CA ASP A 32 1.19 1.25 18.02
C ASP A 32 0.20 0.75 16.95
N ASP A 33 -1.04 0.46 17.33
CA ASP A 33 -2.12 -0.01 16.43
C ASP A 33 -2.44 1.03 15.32
N THR A 34 -1.89 2.23 15.44
CA THR A 34 -2.02 3.34 14.48
C THR A 34 -1.06 3.24 13.29
N VAL A 35 -0.19 2.23 13.24
CA VAL A 35 0.79 2.09 12.17
C VAL A 35 0.17 1.42 10.94
N SER A 36 0.11 2.16 9.84
CA SER A 36 -0.32 1.64 8.53
C SER A 36 0.55 0.46 8.11
N TRP A 37 -0.07 -0.72 7.99
CA TRP A 37 0.64 -1.97 7.72
C TRP A 37 1.07 -2.12 6.26
N TYR A 38 0.57 -1.28 5.36
CA TYR A 38 0.85 -1.40 3.94
C TYR A 38 1.40 -0.10 3.38
N ARG A 39 2.29 -0.22 2.39
CA ARG A 39 2.84 0.91 1.63
C ARG A 39 2.62 0.67 0.14
N LEU A 40 2.00 1.64 -0.53
CA LEU A 40 1.97 1.69 -1.98
C LEU A 40 3.26 2.33 -2.49
N LEU A 41 3.88 1.68 -3.46
CA LEU A 41 4.99 2.20 -4.25
C LEU A 41 4.47 2.50 -5.66
N THR A 42 4.57 3.75 -6.10
CA THR A 42 4.26 4.15 -7.48
C THR A 42 5.39 4.95 -8.10
N PRO A 43 5.59 4.91 -9.43
CA PRO A 43 6.52 5.80 -10.11
C PRO A 43 6.20 7.27 -9.81
N ILE A 44 7.19 8.14 -9.77
CA ILE A 44 6.97 9.58 -9.52
C ILE A 44 6.08 10.25 -10.58
N SER A 45 6.00 9.68 -11.79
CA SER A 45 5.12 10.12 -12.87
C SER A 45 3.65 9.76 -12.66
N ALA A 46 3.34 8.83 -11.75
CA ALA A 46 1.95 8.52 -11.41
C ALA A 46 1.32 9.71 -10.66
N PRO A 47 0.00 9.91 -10.77
CA PRO A 47 -0.71 10.88 -9.94
C PRO A 47 -0.50 10.61 -8.44
N VAL A 48 -0.61 11.66 -7.63
CA VAL A 48 -0.58 11.53 -6.16
C VAL A 48 -1.97 11.04 -5.72
N PRO A 49 -2.09 9.84 -5.12
CA PRO A 49 -3.37 9.41 -4.59
C PRO A 49 -3.75 10.25 -3.37
N VAL A 50 -5.04 10.48 -3.18
CA VAL A 50 -5.59 11.24 -2.06
C VAL A 50 -6.19 10.30 -1.01
N ARG A 51 -6.40 10.83 0.20
CA ARG A 51 -7.03 10.08 1.29
C ARG A 51 -8.38 9.50 0.82
N TYR A 52 -8.64 8.25 1.18
CA TYR A 52 -9.80 7.44 0.79
C TYR A 52 -9.84 6.92 -0.64
N ASP A 53 -8.85 7.21 -1.49
CA ASP A 53 -8.68 6.49 -2.74
C ASP A 53 -8.52 5.00 -2.47
N ARG A 54 -9.08 4.19 -3.38
CA ARG A 54 -8.96 2.73 -3.34
C ARG A 54 -7.86 2.28 -4.27
N VAL A 55 -7.03 1.38 -3.76
CA VAL A 55 -5.95 0.74 -4.51
C VAL A 55 -6.32 -0.72 -4.68
N GLU A 56 -6.43 -1.17 -5.91
CA GLU A 56 -6.73 -2.55 -6.25
C GLU A 56 -5.57 -3.14 -7.06
N VAL A 57 -5.20 -4.38 -6.74
CA VAL A 57 -4.26 -5.14 -7.57
C VAL A 57 -5.05 -5.87 -8.65
N VAL A 58 -5.05 -5.28 -9.85
CA VAL A 58 -5.73 -5.84 -11.03
C VAL A 58 -4.89 -6.90 -11.74
N ALA A 59 -3.57 -6.88 -11.55
CA ALA A 59 -2.65 -7.86 -12.08
C ALA A 59 -1.43 -8.00 -11.14
N ALA A 60 -0.93 -9.23 -11.00
CA ALA A 60 0.26 -9.53 -10.20
C ALA A 60 1.23 -10.42 -10.99
N ALA A 61 2.52 -10.24 -10.76
CA ALA A 61 3.54 -11.07 -11.39
C ALA A 61 3.61 -12.47 -10.74
N GLY A 62 3.59 -13.52 -11.58
CA GLY A 62 3.97 -14.89 -11.22
C GLY A 62 3.29 -15.45 -9.96
N GLU A 63 4.12 -15.86 -8.99
CA GLU A 63 3.74 -16.52 -7.74
C GLU A 63 2.94 -15.63 -6.75
N HIS A 64 2.71 -14.36 -7.08
CA HIS A 64 1.92 -13.42 -6.29
C HIS A 64 0.47 -13.28 -6.76
N ALA A 65 -0.06 -14.23 -7.56
CA ALA A 65 -1.46 -14.22 -8.01
C ALA A 65 -2.48 -14.11 -6.86
N ALA A 66 -2.11 -14.55 -5.65
CA ALA A 66 -2.94 -14.45 -4.44
C ALA A 66 -3.23 -13.01 -4.00
N THR A 67 -2.53 -11.99 -4.53
CA THR A 67 -2.81 -10.59 -4.21
C THR A 67 -3.83 -9.94 -5.14
N VAL A 68 -4.21 -10.60 -6.23
CA VAL A 68 -5.22 -10.07 -7.17
C VAL A 68 -6.57 -9.92 -6.47
N ASN A 69 -7.29 -8.84 -6.78
CA ASN A 69 -8.57 -8.44 -6.16
C ASN A 69 -8.50 -8.04 -4.67
N ARG A 70 -7.30 -7.94 -4.08
CA ARG A 70 -7.15 -7.29 -2.77
C ARG A 70 -7.27 -5.78 -2.94
N VAL A 71 -7.88 -5.14 -1.94
CA VAL A 71 -8.15 -3.71 -1.94
C VAL A 71 -7.58 -3.07 -0.68
N TRP A 72 -6.95 -1.93 -0.88
CA TRP A 72 -6.46 -1.07 0.20
C TRP A 72 -7.06 0.32 0.09
N GLN A 73 -7.12 1.01 1.22
CA GLN A 73 -7.53 2.38 1.32
C GLN A 73 -6.33 3.28 1.64
N VAL A 74 -6.21 4.38 0.91
CA VAL A 74 -5.18 5.40 1.16
C VAL A 74 -5.50 6.15 2.45
N LEU A 75 -4.55 6.17 3.37
CA LEU A 75 -4.71 6.83 4.66
C LEU A 75 -4.30 8.30 4.62
N ASP A 76 -3.18 8.60 3.99
CA ASP A 76 -2.65 9.96 3.88
C ASP A 76 -2.01 10.19 2.51
N PRO A 77 -2.06 11.42 1.98
CA PRO A 77 -1.26 11.78 0.82
C PRO A 77 0.20 11.44 1.06
N SER A 78 0.80 10.80 0.07
CA SER A 78 2.18 10.32 0.06
C SER A 78 3.20 11.28 0.67
N GLU A 79 4.15 10.73 1.43
CA GLU A 79 5.35 11.44 1.85
C GLU A 79 6.37 11.47 0.69
N ALA A 80 7.13 12.56 0.55
CA ALA A 80 8.21 12.63 -0.42
C ALA A 80 9.29 11.60 -0.06
N SER A 81 9.61 10.70 -0.98
CA SER A 81 10.71 9.73 -0.83
C SER A 81 12.05 10.40 -1.10
N THR A 82 13.10 10.01 -0.38
CA THR A 82 14.48 10.48 -0.62
C THR A 82 15.08 9.89 -1.91
N VAL A 83 14.42 8.90 -2.51
CA VAL A 83 14.80 8.28 -3.80
C VAL A 83 13.83 8.74 -4.88
N GLU A 84 14.32 9.46 -5.88
CA GLU A 84 13.53 10.13 -6.94
C GLU A 84 12.79 9.19 -7.91
N ILE A 85 12.83 7.87 -7.69
CA ILE A 85 12.26 6.88 -8.60
C ILE A 85 10.81 6.55 -8.24
N VAL A 86 10.49 6.50 -6.93
CA VAL A 86 9.19 6.04 -6.45
C VAL A 86 8.65 6.91 -5.33
N ARG A 87 7.32 7.01 -5.30
CA ARG A 87 6.53 7.61 -4.24
C ARG A 87 6.04 6.53 -3.29
N VAL A 88 5.99 6.85 -1.99
CA VAL A 88 5.53 5.93 -0.94
C VAL A 88 4.28 6.50 -0.28
N THR A 89 3.17 5.75 -0.34
CA THR A 89 1.88 6.14 0.25
C THR A 89 1.47 5.13 1.31
N ARG A 90 0.97 5.60 2.46
CA ARG A 90 0.47 4.71 3.52
C ARG A 90 -0.92 4.17 3.18
N LEU A 91 -1.11 2.87 3.43
CA LEU A 91 -2.32 2.13 3.12
C LEU A 91 -2.82 1.36 4.35
N ASP A 92 -4.14 1.15 4.37
CA ASP A 92 -4.81 0.17 5.22
C ASP A 92 -5.54 -0.86 4.37
N GLU A 93 -5.55 -2.13 4.78
CA GLU A 93 -6.29 -3.15 4.03
C GLU A 93 -7.77 -3.11 4.42
N VAL A 94 -8.64 -3.13 3.42
CA VAL A 94 -10.08 -3.10 3.63
C VAL A 94 -10.74 -4.28 2.94
N THR A 95 -11.70 -4.90 3.62
CA THR A 95 -12.56 -5.90 2.98
C THR A 95 -13.54 -5.16 2.06
N PRO A 96 -13.56 -5.44 0.74
CA PRO A 96 -14.59 -4.89 -0.13
C PRO A 96 -15.98 -5.36 0.34
N PRO A 97 -17.04 -4.54 0.18
CA PRO A 97 -18.41 -4.92 0.52
C PRO A 97 -18.93 -6.09 -0.31
#